data_AF-G5JK56-F1
#
_entry.id   AF-G5JK56-F1
#
_cell.length_a   1.000
_cell.length_b   1.000
_cell.length_c   1.000
_cell.angle_alpha   90.00
_cell.angle_beta   90.00
_cell.angle_gamma   90.00
#
_symmetry.space_group_name_H-M   'P 1'
#
loop_
_entity.id
_entity.type
_entity.pdbx_description
1 polymer ?
#
loop_
_entity_poly.entity_id
_entity_poly.type
_entity_poly.pdbx_seq_one_letter_code
_entity_poly.pdbx_strand_id
1 'polypeptide(L)'
;DEFICPNQKRLGFKRYAYRNDKYGFKRDFKLYECDDCTDCPLKHQCMKSKSKTNKKIMKNYNWEYFKSQVNQKLSEPETKKIYSQRKVD
;
A
#
# COMPACT_ATOMS: atom_id res chain seq x y z
N ASP A 1 4.37 -5.94 -12.73
CA ASP A 1 4.25 -5.74 -11.26
C ASP A 1 3.69 -6.98 -10.61
N GLU A 2 4.43 -7.60 -9.70
CA GLU A 2 3.97 -8.72 -8.88
C GLU A 2 4.45 -8.50 -7.45
N PHE A 3 3.63 -8.89 -6.47
CA PHE A 3 4.04 -8.91 -5.07
C PHE A 3 4.29 -10.35 -4.63
N ILE A 4 5.26 -10.56 -3.75
CA ILE A 4 5.54 -11.86 -3.14
C ILE A 4 5.10 -11.78 -1.68
N CYS A 5 4.27 -12.74 -1.24
CA CYS A 5 3.89 -12.82 0.16
C CYS A 5 4.98 -13.52 0.99
N PRO A 6 4.93 -13.44 2.33
CA PRO A 6 5.88 -14.15 3.20
C PRO A 6 5.90 -15.67 2.99
N ASN A 7 4.82 -16.26 2.48
CA ASN A 7 4.73 -17.67 2.12
C ASN A 7 5.20 -17.96 0.67
N GLN A 8 5.99 -17.07 0.09
CA GLN A 8 6.55 -17.16 -1.29
C GLN A 8 5.51 -17.30 -2.41
N LYS A 9 4.23 -17.09 -2.14
CA LYS A 9 3.20 -17.07 -3.19
C LYS A 9 3.18 -15.71 -3.87
N ARG A 10 2.97 -15.74 -5.19
CA ARG A 10 2.83 -14.54 -6.02
C ARG A 10 1.42 -13.96 -5.87
N LEU A 11 1.37 -12.64 -5.90
CA LEU A 11 0.16 -11.84 -5.98
C LEU A 11 0.22 -11.08 -7.29
N GLY A 12 -0.43 -11.67 -8.29
CA GLY A 12 -0.56 -11.07 -9.61
C GLY A 12 -1.53 -9.89 -9.60
N PHE A 13 -1.37 -8.99 -10.57
CA PHE A 13 -2.35 -7.96 -10.84
C PHE A 13 -3.68 -8.62 -11.26
N LYS A 14 -4.79 -8.20 -10.65
CA LYS A 14 -6.13 -8.68 -11.04
C LYS A 14 -6.89 -7.60 -11.80
N ARG A 15 -7.00 -6.40 -11.22
CA ARG A 15 -7.81 -5.32 -11.79
C ARG A 15 -7.52 -3.97 -11.18
N TYR A 16 -7.97 -2.92 -11.86
CA TYR A 16 -8.15 -1.62 -11.26
C TYR A 16 -9.37 -1.62 -10.33
N ALA A 17 -9.25 -0.91 -9.22
CA ALA A 17 -10.31 -0.70 -8.25
C ALA A 17 -10.28 0.76 -7.81
N TYR A 18 -11.44 1.34 -7.53
CA TYR A 18 -11.51 2.70 -7.01
C TYR A 18 -12.16 2.71 -5.62
N ARG A 19 -11.84 3.74 -4.84
CA ARG A 19 -12.53 4.05 -3.59
C ARG A 19 -12.76 5.54 -3.51
N ASN A 20 -13.94 5.92 -3.05
CA ASN A 20 -14.23 7.30 -2.70
C ASN A 20 -13.80 7.53 -1.25
N ASP A 21 -13.17 8.66 -0.98
CA ASP A 21 -12.92 9.07 0.40
C ASP A 21 -14.17 9.70 1.03
N LYS A 22 -14.06 10.10 2.31
CA LYS A 22 -15.16 10.73 3.05
C LYS A 22 -15.64 12.07 2.44
N TYR A 23 -14.84 12.67 1.56
CA TYR A 23 -15.15 13.93 0.87
C TYR A 23 -15.62 13.68 -0.58
N GLY A 24 -15.81 12.42 -0.98
CA GLY A 24 -16.26 12.06 -2.32
C GLY A 24 -15.16 12.02 -3.39
N PHE A 25 -13.89 12.24 -3.03
CA PHE A 25 -12.81 12.18 -4.01
C PHE A 25 -12.51 10.73 -4.39
N LYS A 26 -12.59 10.44 -5.68
CA LYS A 26 -12.31 9.10 -6.24
C LYS A 26 -10.80 8.88 -6.33
N ARG A 27 -10.32 7.79 -5.74
CA ARG A 27 -8.93 7.34 -5.83
C ARG A 27 -8.84 6.01 -6.53
N ASP A 28 -7.96 5.92 -7.51
CA ASP A 28 -7.70 4.69 -8.24
C ASP A 28 -6.57 3.87 -7.59
N PHE A 29 -6.74 2.56 -7.62
CA PHE A 29 -5.84 1.58 -7.04
C PHE A 29 -5.65 0.43 -8.02
N LYS A 30 -4.44 -0.14 -8.07
CA LYS A 30 -4.20 -1.47 -8.63
C LYS A 30 -4.43 -2.50 -7.54
N LEU A 31 -5.27 -3.50 -7.81
CA LEU A 31 -5.55 -4.61 -6.92
C LEU A 31 -4.74 -5.82 -7.35
N TYR A 32 -3.98 -6.35 -6.40
CA TYR A 32 -3.21 -7.58 -6.51
C TYR A 32 -3.82 -8.62 -5.58
N GLU A 33 -3.93 -9.86 -6.04
CA GLU A 33 -4.54 -10.94 -5.28
C GLU A 33 -3.73 -12.22 -5.43
N CYS A 34 -3.61 -12.96 -4.33
CA CYS A 34 -3.02 -14.29 -4.35
C CYS A 34 -4.01 -15.29 -4.94
N ASP A 35 -3.53 -16.23 -5.73
CA ASP A 35 -4.42 -17.21 -6.39
C ASP A 35 -5.09 -18.15 -5.39
N ASP A 36 -4.37 -18.61 -4.37
CA ASP A 36 -4.95 -19.47 -3.33
C ASP A 36 -4.27 -19.31 -1.96
N CYS A 37 -5.09 -19.03 -0.94
CA CYS A 37 -4.70 -18.90 0.46
C CYS A 37 -5.44 -19.89 1.39
N THR A 38 -6.07 -20.95 0.85
CA THR A 38 -6.94 -21.85 1.62
C THR A 38 -6.17 -22.54 2.76
N ASP A 39 -5.04 -23.18 2.43
CA ASP A 39 -4.19 -23.94 3.38
C ASP A 39 -2.88 -23.23 3.76
N CYS A 40 -2.88 -21.90 3.78
CA CYS A 40 -1.66 -21.15 4.11
C CYS A 40 -1.40 -21.16 5.64
N PRO A 41 -0.24 -21.65 6.11
CA PRO A 41 0.08 -21.69 7.55
C PRO A 41 0.17 -20.30 8.18
N LEU A 42 0.53 -19.29 7.38
CA LEU A 42 0.64 -17.90 7.79
C LEU A 42 -0.69 -17.13 7.69
N LYS A 43 -1.80 -17.77 7.32
CA LYS A 43 -3.10 -17.09 7.06
C LYS A 43 -3.56 -16.25 8.26
N HIS A 44 -3.43 -16.77 9.47
CA HIS A 44 -3.85 -16.07 10.70
C HIS A 44 -3.02 -14.81 10.98
N GLN A 45 -1.74 -14.80 10.60
CA GLN A 45 -0.85 -13.63 10.75
C GLN A 45 -0.97 -12.65 9.58
N CYS A 46 -1.25 -13.17 8.38
CA CYS A 46 -1.28 -12.41 7.14
C CYS A 46 -2.61 -11.68 6.88
N MET A 47 -3.72 -12.23 7.40
CA MET A 47 -5.07 -11.70 7.21
C MET A 47 -5.81 -11.66 8.55
N LYS A 48 -6.75 -10.71 8.70
CA LYS A 48 -7.68 -10.73 9.84
C LYS A 48 -8.47 -12.05 9.82
N SER A 49 -8.46 -12.75 10.95
CA SER A 49 -8.81 -14.18 11.10
C SER A 49 -10.19 -14.62 10.58
N LYS A 50 -11.11 -13.70 10.28
CA LYS A 50 -12.47 -14.00 9.79
C LYS A 50 -12.65 -13.92 8.27
N SER A 51 -11.61 -13.59 7.50
CA SER A 51 -11.77 -13.44 6.05
C SER A 51 -11.67 -14.77 5.31
N LYS A 52 -12.75 -15.15 4.61
CA LYS A 52 -12.79 -16.28 3.67
C LYS A 52 -12.13 -15.96 2.32
N THR A 53 -11.54 -14.77 2.15
CA THR A 53 -10.98 -14.33 0.87
C THR A 53 -9.49 -14.64 0.75
N ASN A 54 -8.95 -14.62 -0.46
CA ASN A 54 -7.50 -14.63 -0.65
C ASN A 54 -6.85 -13.31 -0.19
N LYS A 55 -5.53 -13.35 0.00
CA LYS A 55 -4.75 -12.15 0.32
C LYS A 55 -4.83 -11.15 -0.83
N LYS A 56 -5.26 -9.94 -0.51
CA LYS A 56 -5.36 -8.81 -1.44
C LYS A 56 -4.43 -7.67 -1.00
N ILE A 57 -3.80 -7.02 -1.96
CA ILE A 57 -3.03 -5.79 -1.78
C ILE A 57 -3.59 -4.75 -2.75
N MET A 58 -3.89 -3.56 -2.23
CA MET A 58 -4.30 -2.41 -3.05
C MET A 58 -3.20 -1.36 -3.00
N LYS A 59 -2.72 -0.94 -4.16
CA LYS A 59 -1.65 0.05 -4.29
C LYS A 59 -2.11 1.24 -5.11
N ASN A 60 -1.89 2.43 -4.56
CA ASN A 60 -2.13 3.69 -5.26
C ASN A 60 -0.79 4.25 -5.71
N TYR A 61 -0.48 4.05 -6.99
CA TYR A 61 0.80 4.47 -7.57
C TYR A 61 0.94 6.00 -7.65
N ASN A 62 -0.16 6.73 -7.88
CA ASN A 62 -0.12 8.20 -7.87
C ASN A 62 0.27 8.73 -6.49
N TRP A 63 -0.31 8.16 -5.43
CA TRP A 63 0.06 8.53 -4.07
C TRP A 63 1.50 8.16 -3.73
N GLU A 64 1.98 6.98 -4.14
CA GLU A 64 3.38 6.58 -3.95
C GLU A 64 4.36 7.50 -4.69
N TYR A 65 4.01 7.93 -5.90
CA TYR A 65 4.80 8.88 -6.68
C TYR A 65 4.95 10.23 -5.97
N PHE A 66 3.84 10.82 -5.51
CA PHE A 66 3.90 12.09 -4.77
C PHE A 66 4.59 11.94 -3.42
N LYS A 67 4.36 10.83 -2.71
CA LYS A 67 5.04 10.53 -1.46
C LYS A 67 6.56 10.45 -1.64
N SER A 68 7.02 9.80 -2.72
CA SER A 68 8.44 9.72 -3.06
C SER A 68 9.06 11.11 -3.24
N GLN A 69 8.41 11.96 -4.05
CA GLN A 69 8.87 13.34 -4.25
C GLN A 69 8.92 14.15 -2.95
N VAL A 70 7.90 14.04 -2.10
CA VAL A 70 7.87 14.73 -0.80
C VAL A 70 8.98 14.22 0.11
N ASN A 71 9.20 12.92 0.18
CA ASN A 71 10.29 12.34 0.98
C ASN A 71 11.66 12.81 0.49
N GLN A 72 11.87 12.86 -0.82
CA GLN A 72 13.10 13.39 -1.41
C GLN A 72 13.32 14.85 -0.98
N LYS A 73 12.30 15.70 -1.15
CA LYS A 73 12.36 17.10 -0.70
C LYS A 73 12.58 17.24 0.79
N LEU A 74 12.03 16.36 1.63
CA LEU A 74 12.24 16.40 3.08
C LEU A 74 13.62 15.87 3.51
N SER A 75 14.27 15.07 2.67
CA SER A 75 15.61 14.53 2.95
C SER A 75 16.74 15.51 2.62
N GLU A 76 16.47 16.51 1.79
CA GLU A 76 17.44 17.52 1.38
C GLU A 76 17.91 18.38 2.58
N PRO A 77 19.22 18.69 2.71
CA PRO A 77 19.76 19.29 3.93
C PRO A 77 19.12 20.64 4.30
N GLU A 78 18.88 21.50 3.31
CA GLU A 78 18.33 22.84 3.51
C GLU A 78 16.88 22.80 4.01
N THR A 79 16.03 22.06 3.28
CA THR A 79 14.61 21.89 3.60
C THR A 79 14.41 21.09 4.88
N LYS A 80 15.28 20.11 5.19
CA LYS A 80 15.27 19.35 6.44
C LYS A 80 15.51 20.25 7.63
N LYS A 81 16.45 21.20 7.53
CA LYS A 81 16.72 22.20 8.57
C LYS A 81 15.48 23.08 8.82
N ILE A 82 14.88 23.62 7.75
CA ILE A 82 13.65 24.43 7.84
C ILE A 82 12.49 23.61 8.43
N TYR A 83 12.31 22.36 7.99
CA TYR A 83 11.24 21.49 8.47
C TYR A 83 11.40 21.12 9.95
N SER A 84 12.64 20.91 10.43
CA SER A 84 12.90 20.61 11.84
C SER A 84 12.49 21.76 12.79
N GLN A 85 12.63 23.01 12.34
CA GLN A 85 12.23 24.19 13.12
C GLN A 85 10.70 24.30 13.30
N ARG A 86 9.90 23.74 12.38
CA ARG A 86 8.42 23.71 12.47
C ARG A 86 7.87 22.71 13.48
N LYS A 87 8.69 21.80 14.01
CA LYS A 87 8.25 20.76 14.96
C LYS A 87 8.32 21.20 16.42
N VAL A 88 8.68 22.45 16.69
CA VAL A 88 8.93 22.99 18.04
C VAL A 88 7.71 23.78 18.58
N ASP A 89 6.51 23.53 18.04
CA ASP A 89 5.24 23.91 18.68
C ASP A 89 4.76 22.81 19.65
#